data_AF-A0A7M7HMX9-F1
#
_entry.id   AF-A0A7M7HMX9-F1
#
_cell.length_a   1.000
_cell.length_b   1.000
_cell.length_c   1.000
_cell.angle_alpha   90.00
_cell.angle_beta   90.00
_cell.angle_gamma   90.00
#
_symmetry.space_group_name_H-M   'P 1'
#
loop_
_entity.id
_entity.type
_entity.pdbx_description
1 polymer ?
#
loop_
_entity_poly.entity_id
_entity_poly.type
_entity_poly.pdbx_seq_one_letter_code
_entity_poly.pdbx_strand_id
1 'polypeptide(L)'
;MTDSLTDERISELAEALAVDKRLPALGLKLGFRPTKVDMYMSNNKRNDSFEGTTAMLFDWKRKTKKVEQIPDLVKALSDSGLVEFVDEFFPEGAARQVTVPTENPSTSASNVGSKSSMDRLVKEKELMKLAGCLPADSYSEVAINLGVGFTEHDNIRRQNASLKDANFKMLMKWKCREEGGKVKDLDKALNEASCGGLMYKDV
;
A
#
# COMPACT_ATOMS: atom_id res chain seq x y z
N MET A 1 19.47 14.12 -3.72
CA MET A 1 18.15 14.50 -3.18
C MET A 1 17.19 13.43 -3.67
N THR A 2 16.45 12.75 -2.80
CA THR A 2 15.52 11.70 -3.26
C THR A 2 14.31 12.39 -3.88
N ASP A 3 14.17 12.30 -5.20
CA ASP A 3 12.95 12.71 -5.90
C ASP A 3 11.77 11.93 -5.33
N SER A 4 10.99 12.61 -4.49
CA SER A 4 9.79 12.06 -3.89
C SER A 4 8.59 12.55 -4.65
N LEU A 5 7.60 11.67 -4.85
CA LEU A 5 6.31 12.08 -5.41
C LEU A 5 5.61 13.04 -4.43
N THR A 6 5.62 14.33 -4.72
CA THR A 6 4.96 15.37 -3.89
C THR A 6 3.45 15.39 -4.14
N ASP A 7 2.70 15.99 -3.21
CA ASP A 7 1.24 16.15 -3.31
C ASP A 7 0.85 17.14 -4.41
N GLU A 8 1.68 18.18 -4.59
CA GLU A 8 1.57 19.17 -5.67
C GLU A 8 1.68 18.50 -7.05
N ARG A 9 2.74 17.70 -7.26
CA ARG A 9 2.95 16.97 -8.52
C ARG A 9 1.85 15.95 -8.82
N ILE A 10 1.23 15.35 -7.80
CA ILE A 10 0.04 14.50 -7.99
C ILE A 10 -1.17 15.33 -8.42
N SER A 11 -1.34 16.52 -7.86
CA SER A 11 -2.48 17.38 -8.17
C SER A 11 -2.40 17.90 -9.61
N GLU A 12 -1.23 18.34 -10.05
CA GLU A 12 -1.00 18.77 -11.44
C GLU A 12 -1.22 17.62 -12.43
N LEU A 13 -0.67 16.43 -12.14
CA LEU A 13 -0.90 15.24 -12.95
C LEU A 13 -2.40 14.86 -12.97
N ALA A 14 -3.10 14.98 -11.84
CA ALA A 14 -4.51 14.65 -11.75
C ALA A 14 -5.38 15.58 -12.61
N GLU A 15 -5.07 16.88 -12.61
CA GLU A 15 -5.74 17.88 -13.45
C GLU A 15 -5.54 17.55 -14.93
N ALA A 16 -4.30 17.28 -15.35
CA ALA A 16 -3.98 16.96 -16.74
C ALA A 16 -4.64 15.64 -17.21
N LEU A 17 -4.73 14.64 -16.33
CA LEU A 17 -5.34 13.34 -16.62
C LEU A 17 -6.89 13.35 -16.57
N ALA A 18 -7.51 14.30 -15.88
CA ALA A 18 -8.96 14.29 -15.63
C ALA A 18 -9.81 14.30 -16.90
N VAL A 19 -9.28 14.89 -17.98
CA VAL A 19 -9.92 14.96 -19.30
C VAL A 19 -9.54 13.79 -20.23
N ASP A 20 -8.60 12.94 -19.82
CA ASP A 20 -8.08 11.86 -20.67
C ASP A 20 -8.99 10.63 -20.66
N LYS A 21 -9.36 10.15 -21.86
CA LYS A 21 -10.19 8.96 -22.04
C LYS A 21 -9.56 7.65 -21.55
N ARG A 22 -8.24 7.62 -21.36
CA ARG A 22 -7.46 6.46 -20.86
C ARG A 22 -7.37 6.44 -19.33
N LEU A 23 -7.85 7.48 -18.65
CA LEU A 23 -7.87 7.56 -17.18
C LEU A 23 -8.50 6.32 -16.48
N PRO A 24 -9.60 5.71 -16.99
CA PRO A 24 -10.11 4.48 -16.39
C PRO A 24 -9.12 3.31 -16.48
N ALA A 25 -8.40 3.19 -17.60
CA ALA A 25 -7.38 2.16 -17.77
C ALA A 25 -6.23 2.35 -16.77
N LEU A 26 -5.82 3.60 -16.54
CA LEU A 26 -4.86 3.94 -15.49
C LEU A 26 -5.34 3.47 -14.12
N GLY A 27 -6.59 3.76 -13.75
CA GLY A 27 -7.17 3.29 -12.48
C GLY A 27 -7.07 1.76 -12.32
N LEU A 28 -7.33 0.99 -13.37
CA LEU A 28 -7.18 -0.46 -13.34
C LEU A 28 -5.71 -0.89 -13.18
N LYS A 29 -4.77 -0.22 -13.86
CA LYS A 29 -3.33 -0.50 -13.76
C LYS A 29 -2.75 -0.15 -12.39
N LEU A 30 -3.32 0.86 -11.72
CA LEU A 30 -3.03 1.20 -10.33
C LEU A 30 -3.67 0.21 -9.33
N GLY A 31 -4.36 -0.83 -9.81
CA GLY A 31 -4.91 -1.91 -8.98
C GLY A 31 -6.30 -1.64 -8.41
N PHE A 32 -6.99 -0.59 -8.87
CA PHE A 32 -8.38 -0.36 -8.45
C PHE A 32 -9.35 -1.29 -9.19
N ARG A 33 -10.41 -1.70 -8.49
CA ARG A 33 -11.52 -2.44 -9.09
C ARG A 33 -12.33 -1.51 -10.01
N PRO A 34 -12.95 -2.03 -11.10
CA PRO A 34 -13.74 -1.22 -12.02
C PRO A 34 -14.78 -0.32 -11.34
N THR A 35 -15.54 -0.86 -10.39
CA THR A 35 -16.56 -0.09 -9.65
C THR A 35 -15.99 1.09 -8.86
N LYS A 36 -14.76 0.96 -8.36
CA LYS A 36 -14.07 2.04 -7.64
C LYS A 36 -13.48 3.07 -8.60
N VAL A 37 -13.02 2.63 -9.77
CA VAL A 37 -12.63 3.54 -10.87
C VAL A 37 -13.84 4.36 -11.32
N ASP A 38 -14.98 3.72 -11.58
CA ASP A 38 -16.22 4.39 -11.98
C ASP A 38 -16.68 5.43 -10.97
N MET A 39 -16.54 5.14 -9.68
CA MET A 39 -16.81 6.09 -8.60
C MET A 39 -15.94 7.34 -8.72
N TYR A 40 -14.62 7.19 -8.90
CA TYR A 40 -13.73 8.34 -9.10
C TYR A 40 -14.07 9.12 -10.37
N MET A 41 -14.32 8.44 -11.49
CA MET A 41 -14.69 9.10 -12.75
C MET A 41 -16.01 9.87 -12.65
N SER A 42 -16.97 9.34 -11.88
CA SER A 42 -18.27 9.98 -11.68
C SER A 42 -18.16 11.28 -10.88
N ASN A 43 -17.19 11.35 -9.96
CA ASN A 43 -16.92 12.58 -9.21
C ASN A 43 -16.35 13.69 -10.11
N ASN A 44 -15.56 13.34 -11.14
CA ASN A 44 -15.03 14.35 -12.07
C ASN A 44 -16.15 15.03 -12.88
N LYS A 45 -17.13 14.24 -13.35
CA LYS A 45 -18.24 14.71 -14.19
C LYS A 45 -19.21 15.65 -13.50
N ARG A 46 -19.21 15.69 -12.16
CA ARG A 46 -20.20 16.48 -11.42
C ARG A 46 -19.95 17.99 -11.47
N ASN A 47 -18.76 18.45 -11.82
CA ASN A 47 -18.39 19.89 -11.77
C ASN A 47 -17.21 20.28 -12.70
N ASP A 48 -16.94 19.53 -13.79
CA ASP A 48 -15.66 19.63 -14.55
C ASP A 48 -14.45 19.60 -13.60
N SER A 49 -14.55 18.76 -12.57
CA SER A 49 -13.59 18.71 -11.47
C SER A 49 -12.58 17.59 -11.72
N PHE A 50 -11.35 17.80 -11.28
CA PHE A 50 -10.31 16.77 -11.25
C PHE A 50 -10.22 16.08 -9.87
N GLU A 51 -11.12 16.41 -8.92
CA GLU A 51 -11.12 15.87 -7.55
C GLU A 51 -11.20 14.35 -7.49
N GLY A 52 -11.92 13.70 -8.40
CA GLY A 52 -11.99 12.26 -8.49
C GLY A 52 -10.66 11.64 -8.92
N THR A 53 -9.99 12.24 -9.91
CA THR A 53 -8.64 11.84 -10.33
C THR A 53 -7.63 12.03 -9.20
N THR A 54 -7.69 13.19 -8.53
CA THR A 54 -6.85 13.51 -7.37
C THR A 54 -7.06 12.49 -6.27
N ALA A 55 -8.31 12.22 -5.90
CA ALA A 55 -8.64 11.21 -4.89
C ALA A 55 -8.14 9.82 -5.26
N MET A 56 -8.23 9.42 -6.54
CA MET A 56 -7.70 8.14 -7.02
C MET A 56 -6.18 8.06 -6.86
N LEU A 57 -5.44 9.08 -7.32
CA LEU A 57 -3.98 9.10 -7.22
C LEU A 57 -3.50 9.19 -5.77
N PHE A 58 -4.18 9.93 -4.91
CA PHE A 58 -3.89 9.95 -3.47
C PHE A 58 -4.20 8.60 -2.81
N ASP A 59 -5.31 7.95 -3.16
CA ASP A 59 -5.64 6.63 -2.64
C ASP A 59 -4.65 5.56 -3.08
N TRP A 60 -4.11 5.65 -4.29
CA TRP A 60 -3.02 4.77 -4.74
C TRP A 60 -1.72 5.12 -4.02
N LYS A 61 -1.32 6.40 -3.98
CA LYS A 61 -0.09 6.84 -3.28
C LYS A 61 -0.06 6.41 -1.81
N ARG A 62 -1.21 6.46 -1.12
CA ARG A 62 -1.33 6.00 0.28
C ARG A 62 -1.10 4.50 0.45
N LYS A 63 -1.34 3.70 -0.58
CA LYS A 63 -1.19 2.23 -0.59
C LYS A 63 0.13 1.77 -1.19
N THR A 64 0.76 2.61 -2.00
CA THR A 64 2.03 2.34 -2.69
C THR A 64 3.20 2.91 -1.89
N LYS A 65 4.26 2.12 -1.70
CA LYS A 65 5.42 2.53 -0.91
C LYS A 65 6.11 3.73 -1.55
N LYS A 66 6.66 4.63 -0.75
CA LYS A 66 7.36 5.84 -1.24
C LYS A 66 8.44 5.56 -2.30
N VAL A 67 9.18 4.46 -2.15
CA VAL A 67 10.23 4.04 -3.10
C VAL A 67 9.66 3.41 -4.39
N GLU A 68 8.44 2.90 -4.34
CA GLU A 68 7.74 2.27 -5.48
C GLU A 68 6.79 3.25 -6.17
N GLN A 69 6.39 4.35 -5.54
CA GLN A 69 5.43 5.31 -6.09
C GLN A 69 5.82 5.78 -7.49
N ILE A 70 6.99 6.39 -7.67
CA ILE A 70 7.41 6.87 -8.99
C ILE A 70 7.50 5.73 -10.02
N PRO A 71 8.24 4.62 -9.78
CA PRO A 71 8.37 3.58 -10.80
C PRO A 71 7.05 2.85 -11.10
N ASP A 72 6.17 2.63 -10.11
CA ASP A 72 4.87 2.01 -10.31
C ASP A 72 3.91 2.93 -11.06
N LEU A 73 3.89 4.24 -10.76
CA LEU A 73 3.08 5.22 -11.49
C LEU A 73 3.54 5.37 -12.93
N VAL A 74 4.86 5.49 -13.17
CA VAL A 74 5.44 5.54 -14.52
C VAL A 74 5.06 4.29 -15.32
N LYS A 75 5.15 3.12 -14.70
CA LYS A 75 4.74 1.86 -15.33
C LYS A 75 3.24 1.84 -15.64
N ALA A 76 2.39 2.26 -14.69
CA ALA A 76 0.94 2.28 -14.88
C ALA A 76 0.51 3.28 -15.96
N LEU A 77 1.15 4.45 -16.05
CA LEU A 77 0.96 5.43 -17.12
C LEU A 77 1.36 4.82 -18.47
N SER A 78 2.54 4.21 -18.55
CA SER A 78 3.04 3.56 -19.78
C SER A 78 2.12 2.43 -20.25
N ASP A 79 1.74 1.53 -19.33
CA ASP A 79 0.83 0.40 -19.60
C ASP A 79 -0.59 0.84 -19.96
N SER A 80 -0.96 2.09 -19.66
CA SER A 80 -2.23 2.70 -20.03
C SER A 80 -2.14 3.51 -21.31
N GLY A 81 -0.96 3.55 -21.94
CA GLY A 81 -0.67 4.34 -23.13
C GLY A 81 -0.60 5.84 -22.88
N LEU A 82 -0.37 6.30 -21.65
CA LEU A 82 -0.25 7.70 -21.21
C LEU A 82 1.23 8.12 -21.14
N VAL A 83 2.02 7.73 -22.13
CA VAL A 83 3.49 7.93 -22.14
C VAL A 83 3.85 9.41 -22.21
N GLU A 84 3.02 10.23 -22.85
CA GLU A 84 3.19 11.68 -22.91
C GLU A 84 3.23 12.33 -21.52
N PHE A 85 2.46 11.81 -20.55
CA PHE A 85 2.47 12.28 -19.17
C PHE A 85 3.69 11.78 -18.40
N VAL A 86 4.30 10.66 -18.83
CA VAL A 86 5.58 10.20 -18.27
C VAL A 86 6.69 11.16 -18.66
N ASP A 87 6.75 11.57 -19.92
CA ASP A 87 7.78 12.49 -20.41
C ASP A 87 7.63 13.89 -19.81
N GLU A 88 6.39 14.37 -19.68
CA GLU A 88 6.08 15.69 -19.11
C GLU A 88 6.29 15.74 -17.59
N PHE A 89 5.74 14.78 -16.85
CA PHE A 89 5.75 14.81 -15.39
C PHE A 89 6.87 14.00 -14.76
N PHE A 90 7.57 13.13 -15.48
CA PHE A 90 8.64 12.25 -14.97
C PHE A 90 9.88 12.16 -15.90
N PRO A 91 10.48 13.30 -16.30
CA PRO A 91 11.60 13.31 -17.26
C PRO A 91 12.84 12.56 -16.76
N GLU A 92 13.09 12.53 -15.44
CA GLU A 92 14.19 11.79 -14.81
C GLU A 92 14.02 10.26 -14.93
N GLY A 93 12.76 9.77 -14.99
CA GLY A 93 12.42 8.36 -15.10
C GLY A 93 12.51 7.82 -16.53
N ALA A 94 12.22 8.67 -17.53
CA ALA A 94 12.27 8.34 -18.95
C ALA A 94 13.71 8.09 -19.44
N ALA A 95 14.70 8.80 -18.90
CA ALA A 95 16.11 8.65 -19.28
C ALA A 95 16.74 7.28 -18.96
N ARG A 96 16.08 6.43 -18.15
CA ARG A 96 16.58 5.08 -17.81
C ARG A 96 16.01 3.93 -18.63
N GLN A 97 15.09 4.19 -19.58
CA GLN A 97 14.46 3.12 -20.37
C GLN A 97 14.84 3.08 -21.87
N VAL A 98 15.87 3.82 -22.30
CA VAL A 98 16.43 3.62 -23.65
C VAL A 98 17.60 2.64 -23.60
N THR A 99 17.30 1.34 -23.47
CA THR A 99 18.18 0.31 -24.02
C THR A 99 17.34 -0.72 -24.76
N VAL A 100 17.57 -0.77 -26.06
CA VAL A 100 16.95 -1.61 -27.10
C VAL A 100 17.11 -3.11 -26.77
N PRO A 101 16.15 -3.99 -27.11
CA PRO A 101 16.28 -5.42 -26.88
C PRO A 101 17.11 -6.08 -27.99
N THR A 102 18.25 -6.71 -27.65
CA THR A 102 18.86 -7.76 -28.49
C THR A 102 19.69 -8.74 -27.64
N GLU A 103 19.09 -9.92 -27.43
CA GLU A 103 19.69 -11.28 -27.44
C GLU A 103 20.89 -11.66 -26.53
N ASN A 104 20.57 -12.42 -25.44
CA ASN A 104 21.22 -13.62 -24.82
C ASN A 104 22.76 -13.74 -24.61
N PRO A 105 23.26 -14.68 -23.75
CA PRO A 105 22.84 -15.15 -22.42
C PRO A 105 24.02 -15.27 -21.40
N SER A 106 23.69 -15.59 -20.14
CA SER A 106 24.58 -16.09 -19.06
C SER A 106 25.53 -15.11 -18.36
N THR A 107 25.32 -14.94 -17.04
CA THR A 107 26.25 -15.41 -16.00
C THR A 107 25.61 -15.21 -14.62
N SER A 108 25.58 -16.30 -13.86
CA SER A 108 25.21 -16.34 -12.45
C SER A 108 26.17 -15.52 -11.59
N ALA A 109 25.63 -14.69 -10.70
CA ALA A 109 26.21 -14.47 -9.37
C ALA A 109 25.18 -13.83 -8.44
N SER A 110 24.73 -14.64 -7.49
CA SER A 110 24.32 -14.35 -6.12
C SER A 110 24.13 -12.90 -5.69
N ASN A 111 22.99 -12.61 -5.06
CA ASN A 111 23.03 -11.79 -3.85
C ASN A 111 22.06 -12.32 -2.78
N VAL A 112 22.66 -12.88 -1.73
CA VAL A 112 22.03 -13.32 -0.49
C VAL A 112 21.92 -12.11 0.44
N GLY A 113 20.71 -11.82 0.90
CA GLY A 113 20.40 -10.90 2.00
C GLY A 113 18.89 -10.62 1.98
N SER A 114 18.06 -10.91 2.97
CA SER A 114 18.29 -11.04 4.41
C SER A 114 17.20 -11.94 5.01
N LYS A 115 17.50 -13.20 5.32
CA LYS A 115 16.57 -14.11 6.05
C LYS A 115 16.60 -13.93 7.58
N SER A 116 17.48 -13.07 8.11
CA SER A 116 17.77 -12.99 9.55
C SER A 116 16.79 -12.14 10.39
N SER A 117 15.97 -11.27 9.80
CA SER A 117 15.18 -10.29 10.58
C SER A 117 13.77 -10.78 10.96
N MET A 118 13.27 -11.80 10.27
CA MET A 118 11.86 -12.21 10.37
C MET A 118 11.55 -13.21 11.50
N ASP A 119 12.57 -13.91 12.03
CA ASP A 119 12.42 -14.83 13.17
C ASP A 119 12.49 -14.14 14.54
N ARG A 120 12.72 -12.82 14.60
CA ARG A 120 12.78 -12.08 15.87
C ARG A 120 11.39 -11.94 16.51
N LEU A 121 11.37 -11.76 17.82
CA LEU A 121 10.15 -11.40 18.56
C LEU A 121 9.78 -9.92 18.38
N VAL A 122 8.47 -9.65 18.33
CA VAL A 122 7.90 -8.30 18.26
C VAL A 122 7.98 -7.63 19.64
N LYS A 123 8.49 -6.40 19.68
CA LYS A 123 8.61 -5.61 20.91
C LYS A 123 7.26 -4.99 21.27
N GLU A 124 7.03 -4.70 22.55
CA GLU A 124 5.75 -4.12 22.99
C GLU A 124 5.51 -2.72 22.40
N LYS A 125 6.54 -1.88 22.38
CA LYS A 125 6.50 -0.57 21.69
C LYS A 125 6.10 -0.70 20.22
N GLU A 126 6.42 -1.83 19.61
CA GLU A 126 6.09 -2.11 18.22
C GLU A 126 4.60 -2.40 18.04
N LEU A 127 4.04 -3.21 18.93
CA LEU A 127 2.61 -3.48 18.98
C LEU A 127 1.79 -2.23 19.30
N MET A 128 2.28 -1.35 20.20
CA MET A 128 1.58 -0.13 20.58
C MET A 128 1.46 0.86 19.42
N LYS A 129 2.53 1.02 18.63
CA LYS A 129 2.50 1.82 17.40
C LYS A 129 1.58 1.19 16.36
N LEU A 130 1.75 -0.11 16.09
CA LEU A 130 0.93 -0.87 15.16
C LEU A 130 -0.56 -0.73 15.45
N ALA A 131 -0.96 -0.84 16.73
CA ALA A 131 -2.34 -0.77 17.16
C ALA A 131 -3.05 0.55 16.80
N GLY A 132 -2.29 1.66 16.74
CA GLY A 132 -2.79 2.97 16.31
C GLY A 132 -2.85 3.16 14.80
N CYS A 133 -2.22 2.28 14.03
CA CYS A 133 -2.12 2.36 12.57
C CYS A 133 -2.98 1.30 11.85
N LEU A 134 -3.73 0.48 12.58
CA LEU A 134 -4.62 -0.52 11.98
C LEU A 134 -5.90 0.15 11.44
N PRO A 135 -6.34 -0.20 10.21
CA PRO A 135 -7.63 0.24 9.68
C PRO A 135 -8.79 -0.09 10.62
N ALA A 136 -9.78 0.79 10.70
CA ALA A 136 -10.86 0.67 11.69
C ALA A 136 -11.74 -0.58 11.49
N ASP A 137 -11.86 -1.03 10.25
CA ASP A 137 -12.61 -2.19 9.78
C ASP A 137 -11.81 -3.50 9.83
N SER A 138 -10.50 -3.43 10.11
CA SER A 138 -9.62 -4.61 10.06
C SER A 138 -9.52 -5.43 11.35
N TYR A 139 -10.14 -4.96 12.44
CA TYR A 139 -10.00 -5.56 13.78
C TYR A 139 -10.25 -7.07 13.79
N SER A 140 -11.43 -7.48 13.29
CA SER A 140 -11.86 -8.88 13.30
C SER A 140 -11.02 -9.75 12.37
N GLU A 141 -10.63 -9.21 11.21
CA GLU A 141 -9.83 -9.92 10.22
C GLU A 141 -8.41 -10.19 10.74
N VAL A 142 -7.78 -9.21 11.40
CA VAL A 142 -6.48 -9.41 12.07
C VAL A 142 -6.61 -10.42 13.21
N ALA A 143 -7.69 -10.34 14.00
CA ALA A 143 -7.92 -11.29 15.08
C ALA A 143 -7.97 -12.74 14.58
N ILE A 144 -8.74 -12.99 13.51
CA ILE A 144 -8.91 -14.31 12.90
C ILE A 144 -7.56 -14.83 12.38
N ASN A 145 -6.82 -14.01 11.63
CA ASN A 145 -5.53 -14.41 11.06
C ASN A 145 -4.43 -14.60 12.12
N LEU A 146 -4.58 -14.00 13.30
CA LEU A 146 -3.73 -14.27 14.48
C LEU A 146 -4.21 -15.47 15.32
N GLY A 147 -5.27 -16.18 14.89
CA GLY A 147 -5.83 -17.33 15.62
C GLY A 147 -6.57 -16.93 16.91
N VAL A 148 -7.03 -15.68 17.01
CA VAL A 148 -7.87 -15.19 18.11
C VAL A 148 -9.34 -15.43 17.73
N GLY A 149 -9.97 -16.41 18.40
CA GLY A 149 -11.32 -16.86 18.09
C GLY A 149 -12.38 -15.75 18.20
N PHE A 150 -13.52 -15.95 17.55
CA PHE A 150 -14.59 -14.96 17.45
C PHE A 150 -15.05 -14.40 18.80
N THR A 151 -15.42 -15.28 19.74
CA THR A 151 -15.85 -14.90 21.09
C THR A 151 -14.75 -14.15 21.84
N GLU A 152 -13.50 -14.47 21.58
CA GLU A 152 -12.36 -13.89 22.28
C GLU A 152 -12.09 -12.46 21.82
N HIS A 153 -12.04 -12.21 20.51
CA HIS A 153 -11.81 -10.86 20.01
C HIS A 153 -13.04 -9.96 20.19
N ASP A 154 -14.26 -10.49 20.11
CA ASP A 154 -15.47 -9.70 20.42
C ASP A 154 -15.49 -9.23 21.89
N ASN A 155 -15.12 -10.11 22.82
CA ASN A 155 -14.97 -9.75 24.23
C ASN A 155 -13.86 -8.70 24.44
N ILE A 156 -12.72 -8.84 23.79
CA ILE A 156 -11.64 -7.84 23.85
C ILE A 156 -12.16 -6.50 23.30
N ARG A 157 -12.89 -6.49 22.18
CA ARG A 157 -13.44 -5.26 21.59
C ARG A 157 -14.38 -4.52 22.54
N ARG A 158 -15.30 -5.25 23.20
CA ARG A 158 -16.30 -4.67 24.12
C ARG A 158 -15.70 -4.14 25.43
N GLN A 159 -14.61 -4.74 25.90
CA GLN A 159 -13.97 -4.38 27.17
C GLN A 159 -13.00 -3.20 27.09
N ASN A 160 -12.74 -2.64 25.91
CA ASN A 160 -11.79 -1.55 25.72
C ASN A 160 -12.48 -0.30 25.17
N ALA A 161 -12.14 0.86 25.74
CA ALA A 161 -12.78 2.13 25.41
C ALA A 161 -12.48 2.61 23.99
N SER A 162 -11.30 2.28 23.45
CA SER A 162 -10.90 2.68 22.09
C SER A 162 -10.54 1.47 21.23
N LEU A 163 -10.65 1.63 19.91
CA LEU A 163 -10.22 0.60 18.96
C LEU A 163 -8.71 0.38 19.00
N LYS A 164 -7.93 1.44 19.26
CA LYS A 164 -6.49 1.35 19.48
C LYS A 164 -6.16 0.46 20.69
N ASP A 165 -6.86 0.64 21.81
CA ASP A 165 -6.61 -0.16 23.02
C ASP A 165 -7.04 -1.62 22.81
N ALA A 166 -8.16 -1.83 22.13
CA ALA A 166 -8.61 -3.17 21.74
C ALA A 166 -7.59 -3.87 20.83
N ASN A 167 -7.04 -3.17 19.83
CA ASN A 167 -5.99 -3.66 18.95
C ASN A 167 -4.73 -4.02 19.73
N PHE A 168 -4.27 -3.13 20.61
CA PHE A 168 -3.07 -3.36 21.41
C PHE A 168 -3.23 -4.58 22.34
N LYS A 169 -4.38 -4.69 23.02
CA LYS A 169 -4.68 -5.83 23.91
C LYS A 169 -4.75 -7.14 23.15
N MET A 170 -5.37 -7.15 21.97
CA MET A 170 -5.41 -8.33 21.09
C MET A 170 -4.00 -8.76 20.66
N LEU A 171 -3.18 -7.82 20.18
CA LEU A 171 -1.81 -8.08 19.75
C LEU A 171 -0.91 -8.58 20.88
N MET A 172 -1.02 -7.99 22.07
CA MET A 172 -0.30 -8.46 23.27
C MET A 172 -0.73 -9.87 23.65
N LYS A 173 -2.03 -10.17 23.55
CA LYS A 173 -2.54 -11.51 23.85
C LYS A 173 -2.03 -12.55 22.85
N TRP A 174 -2.06 -12.24 21.54
CA TRP A 174 -1.44 -13.08 20.53
C TRP A 174 0.04 -13.31 20.80
N LYS A 175 0.80 -12.25 21.14
CA LYS A 175 2.24 -12.33 21.43
C LYS A 175 2.57 -13.26 22.60
N CYS A 176 1.72 -13.36 23.61
CA CYS A 176 1.95 -14.22 24.79
C CYS A 176 1.54 -15.70 24.58
N ARG A 177 1.05 -16.08 23.39
CA ARG A 177 0.75 -17.48 23.07
C ARG A 177 2.03 -18.27 22.77
N GLU A 178 1.96 -19.59 22.94
CA GLU A 178 3.07 -20.51 22.70
C GLU A 178 3.65 -20.40 21.28
N GLU A 179 2.79 -20.24 20.27
CA GLU A 179 3.19 -20.06 18.87
C GLU A 179 3.21 -18.58 18.43
N GLY A 180 3.02 -17.64 19.37
CA GLY A 180 2.85 -16.22 19.08
C GLY A 180 4.14 -15.41 19.09
N GLY A 181 4.01 -14.14 18.70
CA GLY A 181 5.01 -13.10 18.99
C GLY A 181 6.15 -12.95 18.00
N LYS A 182 6.28 -13.81 16.97
CA LYS A 182 7.31 -13.64 15.93
C LYS A 182 6.88 -12.62 14.87
N VAL A 183 7.83 -11.82 14.41
CA VAL A 183 7.61 -10.77 13.39
C VAL A 183 7.02 -11.35 12.12
N LYS A 184 7.51 -12.48 11.62
CA LYS A 184 6.99 -13.13 10.40
C LYS A 184 5.51 -13.52 10.49
N ASP A 185 5.09 -14.00 11.66
CA ASP A 185 3.73 -14.51 11.86
C ASP A 185 2.75 -13.33 11.96
N LEU A 186 3.17 -12.24 12.62
CA LEU A 186 2.42 -10.98 12.63
C LEU A 186 2.36 -10.34 11.24
N ASP A 187 3.47 -10.32 10.51
CA ASP A 187 3.53 -9.78 9.15
C ASP A 187 2.58 -10.54 8.23
N LYS A 188 2.64 -11.88 8.27
CA LYS A 188 1.72 -12.75 7.52
C LYS A 188 0.26 -12.44 7.86
N ALA A 189 -0.10 -12.42 9.13
CA ALA A 189 -1.49 -12.18 9.55
C ALA A 189 -2.00 -10.79 9.14
N LEU A 190 -1.15 -9.76 9.17
CA LEU A 190 -1.49 -8.42 8.72
C LEU A 190 -1.67 -8.35 7.19
N ASN A 191 -0.85 -9.08 6.44
CA ASN A 191 -1.00 -9.17 4.98
C ASN A 191 -2.29 -9.92 4.61
N GLU A 192 -2.59 -11.03 5.28
CA GLU A 192 -3.85 -11.79 5.08
C GLU A 192 -5.07 -10.94 5.44
N ALA A 193 -4.98 -10.13 6.49
CA ALA A 193 -6.03 -9.21 6.88
C ALA A 193 -6.13 -7.94 6.02
N SER A 194 -5.34 -7.82 4.94
CA SER A 194 -5.29 -6.63 4.09
C SER A 194 -4.93 -5.32 4.84
N CYS A 195 -4.23 -5.43 5.97
CA CYS A 195 -3.80 -4.32 6.83
C CYS A 195 -2.44 -3.71 6.46
N GLY A 196 -1.75 -4.34 5.49
CA GLY A 196 -0.35 -4.09 5.17
C GLY A 196 0.61 -4.67 6.22
N GLY A 197 1.70 -5.30 5.76
CA GLY A 197 2.75 -5.88 6.61
C GLY A 197 3.45 -4.89 7.55
N LEU A 198 4.19 -5.42 8.52
CA LEU A 198 4.99 -4.69 9.52
C LEU A 198 6.09 -3.83 8.91
N MET A 199 6.53 -4.13 7.69
CA MET A 199 7.55 -3.37 6.97
C MET A 199 7.09 -1.95 6.55
N TYR A 200 5.84 -1.56 6.81
CA TYR A 200 5.23 -0.29 6.37
C TYR A 200 4.66 0.57 7.50
N LYS A 201 4.93 0.21 8.76
CA LYS A 201 4.60 1.04 9.92
C LYS A 201 5.94 1.44 10.52
N ASP A 202 6.17 2.73 10.77
CA ASP A 202 7.42 3.21 11.39
C ASP A 202 7.53 2.68 12.83
N VAL A 203 7.97 1.43 12.99
CA VAL A 203 8.04 0.75 14.27
C VAL A 203 9.38 0.87 14.97
#